data_AF-A0A1F8QH58-F1
#
_entry.id   AF-A0A1F8QH58-F1
#
_cell.length_a   1.000
_cell.length_b   1.000
_cell.length_c   1.000
_cell.angle_alpha   90.00
_cell.angle_beta   90.00
_cell.angle_gamma   90.00
#
_symmetry.space_group_name_H-M   'P 1'
#
loop_
_entity.id
_entity.type
_entity.pdbx_description
1 polymer ?
#
loop_
_entity_poly.entity_id
_entity_poly.type
_entity_poly.pdbx_seq_one_letter_code
_entity_poly.pdbx_strand_id
1 'polypeptide(L)' 'MKRNTRLALSLSGAIDALIGGGLLLIGFRILPVDIAAYGLPQWLAIPVGAVMAITGASVAVYNFTRLDEL' A
#
# COMPACT_ATOMS: atom_id res chain seq x y z
N MET A 1 7.42 -16.09 14.87
CA MET A 1 6.11 -15.37 14.87
C MET A 1 5.05 -16.33 14.33
N LYS A 2 3.85 -16.42 14.92
CA LYS A 2 2.84 -17.42 14.48
C LYS A 2 2.44 -17.21 13.00
N ARG A 3 2.26 -18.30 12.24
CA ARG A 3 1.87 -18.28 10.81
C ARG A 3 0.68 -17.36 10.53
N ASN A 4 -0.38 -17.45 11.34
CA ASN A 4 -1.58 -16.64 11.17
C ASN A 4 -1.29 -15.13 11.29
N THR A 5 -0.37 -14.74 12.17
CA THR A 5 0.08 -13.34 12.28
C THR A 5 0.85 -12.91 11.04
N ARG A 6 1.70 -13.78 10.47
CA ARG A 6 2.44 -13.48 9.23
C ARG A 6 1.49 -13.34 8.04
N LEU A 7 0.49 -14.22 7.93
CA LEU A 7 -0.57 -14.10 6.92
C LEU A 7 -1.32 -12.78 7.06
N ALA A 8 -1.73 -12.42 8.28
CA ALA A 8 -2.44 -11.16 8.53
C ALA A 8 -1.59 -9.94 8.15
N LEU A 9 -0.32 -9.90 8.54
CA LEU A 9 0.59 -8.82 8.13
C LEU A 9 0.82 -8.80 6.62
N SER A 10 0.92 -9.97 5.99
CA SER A 10 1.10 -10.06 4.54
C SER A 10 -0.10 -9.47 3.79
N LEU A 11 -1.31 -9.86 4.21
CA LEU A 11 -2.56 -9.33 3.67
C LEU A 11 -2.71 -7.82 3.92
N SER A 12 -2.40 -7.36 5.13
CA SER A 12 -2.41 -5.93 5.46
C SER A 12 -1.46 -5.14 4.57
N GLY A 13 -0.21 -5.62 4.41
CA GLY A 13 0.76 -4.99 3.53
C GLY A 13 0.30 -4.97 2.07
N ALA A 14 -0.34 -6.03 1.59
CA ALA A 14 -0.87 -6.09 0.24
C ALA A 14 -2.00 -5.07 0.02
N ILE A 15 -2.89 -4.90 1.00
CA ILE A 15 -3.95 -3.89 0.97
C ILE A 15 -3.33 -2.48 0.94
N ASP A 16 -2.37 -2.20 1.81
CA ASP A 16 -1.67 -0.90 1.83
C ASP A 16 -0.96 -0.64 0.50
N ALA A 17 -0.38 -1.67 -0.11
CA ALA A 17 0.28 -1.58 -1.40
C ALA A 17 -0.71 -1.22 -2.52
N LEU A 18 -1.90 -1.82 -2.51
CA LEU A 18 -2.97 -1.54 -3.47
C LEU A 18 -3.53 -0.12 -3.29
N ILE A 19 -3.75 0.32 -2.05
CA ILE A 19 -4.19 1.68 -1.75
C ILE A 19 -3.13 2.69 -2.22
N GLY A 20 -1.86 2.43 -1.89
CA GLY A 20 -0.74 3.27 -2.35
C GLY A 20 -0.63 3.31 -3.87
N GLY A 21 -0.79 2.18 -4.53
CA GLY A 21 -0.87 2.08 -6.00
C GLY A 21 -2.02 2.91 -6.57
N GLY A 22 -3.20 2.85 -5.96
CA GLY A 22 -4.34 3.69 -6.33
C GLY A 22 -4.02 5.18 -6.23
N LEU A 23 -3.41 5.62 -5.13
CA LEU A 23 -2.97 7.01 -4.95
C LEU A 23 -1.92 7.43 -5.99
N LEU A 24 -1.00 6.55 -6.37
CA LEU A 24 -0.04 6.83 -7.44
C LEU A 24 -0.75 7.02 -8.80
N LEU A 25 -1.71 6.17 -9.13
CA LEU A 25 -2.51 6.32 -10.37
C LEU A 25 -3.24 7.68 -10.40
N ILE A 26 -3.77 8.12 -9.25
CA ILE A 26 -4.39 9.44 -9.09
C ILE A 26 -3.35 10.56 -9.27
N GLY A 27 -2.21 10.44 -8.60
CA GLY A 27 -1.13 11.44 -8.64
C GLY A 27 -0.55 11.64 -10.04
N PHE A 28 -0.40 10.56 -10.80
CA PHE A 28 0.03 10.58 -12.21
C PHE A 28 -1.10 10.90 -13.19
N ARG A 29 -2.31 11.20 -12.70
CA ARG A 29 -3.50 11.51 -13.52
C ARG A 29 -3.90 10.40 -14.48
N ILE A 30 -3.55 9.16 -14.17
CA ILE A 30 -4.01 7.96 -14.89
C ILE A 30 -5.44 7.65 -14.45
N LEU A 31 -5.72 7.76 -13.15
CA LEU A 31 -7.06 7.66 -12.60
C LEU A 31 -7.65 9.07 -12.40
N PRO A 32 -8.79 9.41 -13.05
CA PRO A 32 -9.37 10.76 -13.00
C PRO A 32 -10.18 10.98 -11.72
N VAL A 33 -9.50 10.93 -10.57
CA VAL A 33 -10.09 11.21 -9.25
C VAL A 33 -9.48 12.48 -8.68
N ASP A 34 -10.34 13.39 -8.22
CA ASP A 34 -9.93 14.60 -7.52
C ASP A 34 -9.95 14.35 -6.02
N ILE A 35 -8.77 14.17 -5.41
CA ILE A 35 -8.67 13.97 -3.97
C ILE A 35 -8.78 15.29 -3.18
N ALA A 36 -8.61 16.44 -3.86
CA ALA A 36 -8.81 17.75 -3.24
C ALA A 36 -10.28 17.99 -2.87
N ALA A 37 -11.22 17.37 -3.59
CA ALA A 37 -12.63 17.35 -3.24
C ALA A 37 -12.91 16.71 -1.85
N TYR A 38 -11.98 15.89 -1.35
CA TYR A 38 -12.05 15.24 -0.04
C TYR A 38 -11.17 15.92 1.02
N GLY A 39 -10.66 17.13 0.75
CA GLY A 39 -9.83 17.90 1.67
C GLY A 39 -8.35 17.51 1.70
N LEU A 40 -7.89 16.66 0.76
CA LEU A 40 -6.49 16.26 0.64
C LEU A 40 -5.83 16.96 -0.55
N PRO A 41 -4.73 17.74 -0.35
CA PRO A 41 -4.01 18.34 -1.46
C PRO A 41 -3.58 17.32 -2.53
N GLN A 42 -3.89 17.58 -3.80
CA GLN A 42 -3.61 16.66 -4.91
C GLN A 42 -2.13 16.25 -5.00
N TRP A 43 -1.20 17.14 -4.63
CA TRP A 43 0.24 16.89 -4.66
C TRP A 43 0.67 15.80 -3.66
N LEU A 44 -0.12 15.51 -2.61
CA LEU A 44 0.16 14.46 -1.64
C LEU A 44 -0.03 13.05 -2.20
N ALA A 45 -0.82 12.91 -3.28
CA ALA A 45 -1.12 11.60 -3.87
C ALA A 45 0.15 10.81 -4.21
N ILE A 46 1.16 11.49 -4.80
CA ILE A 46 2.42 10.86 -5.20
C ILE A 46 3.27 10.41 -3.99
N PRO A 47 3.69 11.29 -3.06
CA PRO A 47 4.55 10.89 -1.95
C PRO A 47 3.86 9.90 -1.01
N VAL A 48 2.57 10.09 -0.69
CA VAL A 48 1.82 9.16 0.17
C VAL A 48 1.62 7.83 -0.54
N GLY A 49 1.22 7.86 -1.82
CA GLY A 49 1.06 6.67 -2.62
C GLY A 49 2.34 5.86 -2.76
N ALA A 50 3.48 6.53 -2.98
CA ALA A 50 4.80 5.89 -3.07
C ALA A 50 5.20 5.22 -1.76
N VAL A 51 5.09 5.94 -0.64
CA VAL A 51 5.44 5.38 0.69
C VAL A 51 4.56 4.19 1.03
N MET A 52 3.24 4.31 0.84
CA MET A 52 2.32 3.20 1.10
C MET A 52 2.55 2.01 0.16
N ALA A 53 2.74 2.25 -1.14
CA ALA A 53 2.99 1.21 -2.13
C ALA A 53 4.25 0.41 -1.80
N ILE A 54 5.37 1.11 -1.57
CA ILE A 54 6.67 0.49 -1.30
C ILE A 54 6.67 -0.21 0.05
N THR A 55 6.19 0.46 1.10
CA THR A 55 6.19 -0.11 2.46
C THR A 55 5.22 -1.28 2.55
N GLY A 56 4.00 -1.13 2.03
CA GLY A 56 2.99 -2.18 1.98
C GLY A 56 3.50 -3.41 1.21
N ALA A 57 4.06 -3.20 0.02
CA ALA A 57 4.62 -4.30 -0.77
C ALA A 57 5.78 -4.99 -0.04
N SER A 58 6.65 -4.22 0.60
CA SER A 58 7.77 -4.76 1.38
C SER A 58 7.27 -5.62 2.56
N VAL A 59 6.29 -5.14 3.31
CA VAL A 59 5.67 -5.89 4.42
C VAL A 59 4.96 -7.14 3.90
N ALA A 60 4.24 -7.02 2.79
CA ALA A 60 3.51 -8.11 2.15
C ALA A 60 4.45 -9.25 1.78
N VAL A 61 5.49 -8.94 0.98
CA VAL A 61 6.49 -9.88 0.47
C VAL A 61 7.31 -10.47 1.61
N TYR A 62 7.77 -9.64 2.55
CA TYR A 62 8.57 -10.10 3.68
C TYR A 62 7.84 -11.13 4.54
N ASN A 63 6.56 -10.89 4.85
CA ASN A 63 5.80 -11.82 5.66
C ASN A 63 5.34 -13.05 4.87
N PHE A 64 5.04 -12.89 3.58
CA PHE A 64 4.63 -13.98 2.71
C PHE A 64 5.76 -15.00 2.49
N THR A 65 6.97 -14.52 2.19
CA THR A 65 8.16 -15.38 1.98
C THR A 65 8.55 -16.19 3.22
N ARG A 66 8.08 -15.79 4.40
CA ARG A 66 8.48 -16.35 5.70
C ARG A 66 7.32 -17.03 6.42
N LEU A 67 6.25 -17.35 5.70
CA LEU A 67 5.02 -17.91 6.28
C LEU A 67 5.28 -19.17 7.10
N ASP A 68 6.17 -20.02 6.63
CA ASP A 68 6.50 -21.30 7.24
C ASP A 68 7.79 -21.27 8.08
N GLU A 69 8.43 -20.10 8.20
CA GLU A 69 9.56 -19.92 9.13
C GLU A 69 9.03 -19.87 10.57
N LEU A 70 9.18 -21.01 11.25
CA LEU A 70 8.87 -21.25 12.67
C LEU A 70 9.70 -20.35 13.59
#